data_AF-A0A7S0RIQ9-F1
#
_entry.id   AF-A0A7S0RIQ9-F1
#
_cell.length_a   1.000
_cell.length_b   1.000
_cell.length_c   1.000
_cell.angle_alpha   90.00
_cell.angle_beta   90.00
_cell.angle_gamma   90.00
#
_symmetry.space_group_name_H-M   'P 1'
#
loop_
_entity.id
_entity.type
_entity.pdbx_description
1 polymer ?
#
loop_
_entity_poly.entity_id
_entity_poly.type
_entity_poly.pdbx_seq_one_letter_code
_entity_poly.pdbx_strand_id
1 'polypeptide(L)'
;MSQPAAAFSSLHSLVIPTSRCGRSQTRTSRRNAGVTSTACSQRTLFARKSAWRTQVLAKGISLRSPRFKLVPQAAGDLDFDLDALTPDIDGDLKSVQEEAGAVFSDDSPTVPLTFGNDADVIDAMQKGMAVVDRTHWGRIRVSDDDRIDFLQNQTTADFKSLKPGQGTDTVFSTPTGRTVDLATALVNENSVMLIVSPDKKDELMAKMDKFIFLQDKVKLMDVSPYTCMFSLLGPDSYATLARLQAGPVIDAPPGTHALLNFNGTPLIVLAGGGLPMISFTLIVDESVAPDLWNLLLQSGAVPGGEQAWEQARVLSGRPAAGKELSADFNVLEAGLYGAASLNKGCYLGQEALAKVYNNAAVKQELWGVEFNGE
;
A
#
# COMPACT_ATOMS: atom_id res chain seq x y z
N MET A 1 38.54 37.92 -13.24
CA MET A 1 38.93 36.52 -13.52
C MET A 1 37.89 35.63 -12.87
N SER A 2 37.26 34.79 -13.71
CA SER A 2 36.45 33.59 -13.42
C SER A 2 35.22 33.69 -12.48
N GLN A 3 34.04 33.60 -13.14
CA GLN A 3 32.70 33.27 -12.62
C GLN A 3 32.63 31.84 -12.03
N PRO A 4 31.61 31.52 -11.19
CA PRO A 4 31.15 30.15 -11.01
C PRO A 4 29.97 29.83 -11.94
N ALA A 5 29.97 28.61 -12.46
CA ALA A 5 28.99 28.07 -13.40
C ALA A 5 27.73 27.56 -12.70
N ALA A 6 26.60 27.76 -13.37
CA ALA A 6 25.26 27.28 -13.05
C ALA A 6 24.86 26.06 -13.91
N ALA A 7 23.74 25.43 -13.51
CA ALA A 7 22.96 24.37 -14.16
C ALA A 7 23.40 22.91 -13.82
N PHE A 8 22.52 21.98 -13.46
CA PHE A 8 21.22 21.67 -14.07
C PHE A 8 20.16 21.18 -13.06
N SER A 9 18.94 21.70 -13.22
CA SER A 9 17.66 21.15 -12.77
C SER A 9 16.95 20.61 -14.02
N SER A 10 16.34 19.43 -13.93
CA SER A 10 15.44 18.93 -14.98
C SER A 10 14.26 18.17 -14.38
N LEU A 11 13.26 18.93 -13.93
CA LEU A 11 11.87 18.48 -13.80
C LEU A 11 11.30 18.31 -15.22
N HIS A 12 10.88 17.10 -15.57
CA HIS A 12 10.14 16.82 -16.80
C HIS A 12 8.67 17.25 -16.61
N SER A 13 8.34 18.44 -17.08
CA SER A 13 6.95 18.85 -17.33
C SER A 13 6.43 18.15 -18.58
N LEU A 14 5.42 17.29 -18.42
CA LEU A 14 4.72 16.66 -19.52
C LEU A 14 3.81 17.71 -20.21
N VAL A 15 4.26 18.23 -21.35
CA VAL A 15 3.49 19.13 -22.20
C VAL A 15 2.45 18.30 -22.97
N ILE A 16 1.17 18.56 -22.73
CA ILE A 16 0.04 18.02 -23.51
C ILE A 16 -0.09 18.84 -24.80
N PRO A 17 0.06 18.26 -26.00
CA PRO A 17 -0.19 19.00 -27.23
C PRO A 17 -1.71 19.16 -27.46
N THR A 18 -2.17 20.41 -27.41
CA THR A 18 -3.51 20.79 -27.86
C THR A 18 -3.54 20.80 -29.39
N SER A 19 -4.15 19.79 -30.00
CA SER A 19 -4.45 19.82 -31.43
C SER A 19 -5.68 20.70 -31.67
N ARG A 20 -5.43 21.93 -32.14
CA ARG A 20 -6.44 22.80 -32.76
C ARG A 20 -6.97 22.13 -34.03
N CYS A 21 -8.16 21.55 -33.97
CA CYS A 21 -8.90 21.16 -35.16
C CYS A 21 -9.61 22.40 -35.72
N GLY A 22 -9.07 22.95 -36.80
CA GLY A 22 -9.64 24.08 -37.52
C GLY A 22 -11.01 23.74 -38.13
N ARG A 23 -12.02 24.54 -37.81
CA ARG A 23 -13.28 24.58 -38.55
C ARG A 23 -13.01 25.20 -39.93
N SER A 24 -13.16 24.41 -40.99
CA SER A 24 -13.49 24.93 -42.32
C SER A 24 -14.91 24.51 -42.65
N GLN A 25 -15.76 25.51 -42.90
CA GLN A 25 -17.09 25.30 -43.46
C GLN A 25 -16.93 25.02 -44.96
N THR A 26 -17.46 23.90 -45.43
CA THR A 26 -18.05 23.84 -46.77
C THR A 26 -19.21 22.84 -46.77
N ARG A 27 -20.31 23.29 -47.35
CA ARG A 27 -21.61 22.63 -47.46
C ARG A 27 -21.73 22.12 -48.89
N THR A 28 -21.94 20.82 -49.13
CA THR A 28 -22.76 20.31 -50.26
C THR A 28 -22.98 18.79 -50.25
N SER A 29 -24.26 18.43 -50.35
CA SER A 29 -24.93 17.26 -50.96
C SER A 29 -24.48 15.79 -50.76
N ARG A 30 -25.40 15.04 -50.13
CA ARG A 30 -25.87 13.65 -50.38
C ARG A 30 -25.22 12.83 -51.51
N ARG A 31 -24.79 11.59 -51.20
CA ARG A 31 -25.34 10.30 -51.70
C ARG A 31 -24.61 9.07 -51.12
N ASN A 32 -25.36 7.96 -51.15
CA ASN A 32 -25.22 6.57 -50.65
C ASN A 32 -23.90 5.79 -50.78
N ALA A 33 -23.89 4.67 -50.01
CA ALA A 33 -23.15 3.41 -50.10
C ALA A 33 -21.71 3.43 -49.54
N GLY A 34 -21.18 2.42 -48.87
CA GLY A 34 -21.59 1.06 -48.52
C GLY A 34 -20.35 0.36 -47.90
N VAL A 35 -20.60 -0.53 -46.94
CA VAL A 35 -19.79 -1.67 -46.45
C VAL A 35 -18.29 -1.71 -46.79
N THR A 36 -17.42 -1.84 -45.77
CA THR A 36 -16.53 -3.02 -45.62
C THR A 36 -15.76 -3.02 -44.30
N SER A 37 -15.76 -4.18 -43.67
CA SER A 37 -14.97 -4.59 -42.51
C SER A 37 -13.52 -4.86 -42.90
N THR A 38 -12.57 -4.64 -41.99
CA THR A 38 -11.33 -5.43 -41.99
C THR A 38 -10.88 -5.67 -40.55
N ALA A 39 -11.07 -6.91 -40.10
CA ALA A 39 -10.48 -7.46 -38.89
C ALA A 39 -9.00 -7.76 -39.16
N CYS A 40 -8.13 -7.46 -38.19
CA CYS A 40 -6.74 -7.90 -38.19
C CYS A 40 -6.55 -8.87 -37.01
N SER A 41 -6.41 -10.15 -37.34
CA SER A 41 -6.07 -11.24 -36.40
C SER A 41 -4.57 -11.57 -36.53
N GLN A 42 -3.82 -11.67 -35.44
CA GLN A 42 -2.64 -12.55 -35.30
C GLN A 42 -2.44 -12.81 -33.79
N ARG A 43 -2.77 -14.02 -33.30
CA ARG A 43 -1.97 -15.26 -33.21
C ARG A 43 -1.20 -15.40 -31.88
N THR A 44 -1.79 -16.24 -31.05
CA THR A 44 -1.29 -16.91 -29.85
C THR A 44 -0.11 -17.83 -30.17
N LEU A 45 0.91 -17.84 -29.31
CA LEU A 45 2.00 -18.82 -29.31
C LEU A 45 2.09 -19.49 -27.93
N PHE A 46 1.76 -20.78 -27.92
CA PHE A 46 1.94 -21.74 -26.83
C PHE A 46 3.40 -22.21 -26.75
N ALA A 47 3.97 -22.28 -25.54
CA ALA A 47 5.16 -23.10 -25.24
C ALA A 47 5.03 -23.64 -23.81
N ARG A 48 4.56 -24.89 -23.66
CA ARG A 48 5.32 -26.10 -23.31
C ARG A 48 5.76 -26.19 -21.84
N LYS A 49 4.95 -26.96 -21.08
CA LYS A 49 5.24 -27.57 -19.78
C LYS A 49 6.33 -28.65 -19.92
N SER A 50 7.28 -28.70 -18.98
CA SER A 50 8.14 -29.86 -18.74
C SER A 50 7.91 -30.38 -17.31
N ALA A 51 7.38 -31.60 -17.24
CA ALA A 51 7.14 -32.35 -16.03
C ALA A 51 8.38 -33.17 -15.67
N TRP A 52 8.81 -33.09 -14.41
CA TRP A 52 9.82 -33.99 -13.85
C TRP A 52 9.11 -35.09 -13.04
N ARG A 53 9.26 -36.34 -13.51
CA ARG A 53 8.88 -37.57 -12.82
C ARG A 53 10.06 -38.03 -11.97
N THR A 54 9.83 -38.28 -10.69
CA THR A 54 10.79 -38.99 -9.83
C THR A 54 10.19 -40.34 -9.44
N GLN A 55 10.90 -41.41 -9.81
CA GLN A 55 10.61 -42.80 -9.44
C GLN A 55 10.90 -43.00 -7.95
N VAL A 56 9.96 -43.60 -7.23
CA VAL A 56 10.19 -44.15 -5.88
C VAL A 56 10.24 -45.67 -5.97
N LEU A 57 11.40 -46.23 -5.63
CA LEU A 57 11.65 -47.66 -5.50
C LEU A 57 11.08 -48.15 -4.16
N ALA A 58 10.16 -49.12 -4.23
CA ALA A 58 9.67 -49.86 -3.08
C ALA A 58 10.71 -50.87 -2.59
N LYS A 59 11.09 -50.80 -1.32
CA LYS A 59 11.66 -51.92 -0.57
C LYS A 59 10.97 -52.02 0.78
N GLY A 60 10.24 -53.12 0.96
CA GLY A 60 9.54 -53.44 2.19
C GLY A 60 10.50 -53.76 3.33
N ILE A 61 10.19 -53.24 4.51
CA ILE A 61 10.82 -53.62 5.77
C ILE A 61 9.68 -53.98 6.73
N SER A 62 9.76 -55.20 7.25
CA SER A 62 8.86 -55.82 8.22
C SER A 62 9.02 -55.14 9.58
N LEU A 63 7.92 -54.59 10.12
CA LEU A 63 7.88 -54.06 11.48
C LEU A 63 7.37 -55.14 12.45
N ARG A 64 8.28 -55.66 13.29
CA ARG A 64 7.90 -56.37 14.53
C ARG A 64 7.67 -55.32 15.61
N SER A 65 6.46 -55.27 16.16
CA SER A 65 6.09 -54.45 17.30
C SER A 65 6.71 -55.00 18.60
N PRO A 66 7.49 -54.22 19.37
CA PRO A 66 7.90 -54.65 20.70
C PRO A 66 6.74 -54.49 21.70
N ARG A 67 6.50 -55.54 22.49
CA ARG A 67 5.64 -55.49 23.68
C ARG A 67 6.34 -54.66 24.75
N PHE A 68 5.81 -53.47 25.04
CA PHE A 68 6.21 -52.71 26.22
C PHE A 68 5.54 -53.28 27.47
N LYS A 69 6.35 -53.63 28.48
CA LYS A 69 5.87 -53.84 29.85
C LYS A 69 5.75 -52.47 30.52
N LEU A 70 4.55 -52.13 30.98
CA LEU A 70 4.35 -50.99 31.87
C LEU A 70 4.92 -51.33 33.25
N VAL A 71 5.89 -50.53 33.69
CA VAL A 71 6.35 -50.48 35.09
C VAL A 71 5.57 -49.33 35.75
N PRO A 72 4.86 -49.53 36.87
CA PRO A 72 4.25 -48.43 37.58
C PRO A 72 5.36 -47.66 38.29
N GLN A 73 5.70 -46.47 37.79
CA GLN A 73 6.49 -45.50 38.55
C GLN A 73 5.56 -44.83 39.56
N ALA A 74 6.01 -44.78 40.81
CA ALA A 74 5.36 -44.06 41.89
C ALA A 74 5.19 -42.58 41.50
N ALA A 75 4.05 -42.00 41.86
CA ALA A 75 3.78 -40.58 41.75
C ALA A 75 4.74 -39.82 42.68
N GLY A 76 5.92 -39.49 42.16
CA GLY A 76 6.74 -38.40 42.63
C GLY A 76 6.34 -37.16 41.86
N ASP A 77 6.20 -36.04 42.57
CA ASP A 77 5.86 -34.72 42.04
C ASP A 77 6.70 -34.41 40.81
N LEU A 78 6.09 -34.60 39.63
CA LEU A 78 6.55 -33.98 38.41
C LEU A 78 5.98 -32.57 38.48
N ASP A 79 6.78 -31.65 39.00
CA ASP A 79 6.61 -30.22 38.72
C ASP A 79 6.71 -30.08 37.19
N PHE A 80 5.56 -30.21 36.53
CA PHE A 80 5.36 -29.78 35.17
C PHE A 80 5.41 -28.26 35.22
N ASP A 81 6.63 -27.73 35.09
CA ASP A 81 6.85 -26.31 34.93
C ASP A 81 6.20 -25.88 33.60
N LEU A 82 4.98 -25.35 33.72
CA LEU A 82 4.20 -24.83 32.59
C LEU A 82 4.94 -23.65 31.93
N ASP A 83 5.81 -22.96 32.68
CA ASP A 83 6.62 -21.84 32.22
C ASP A 83 7.85 -22.31 31.44
N ALA A 84 8.26 -23.59 31.56
CA ALA A 84 9.26 -24.20 30.69
C ALA A 84 8.69 -24.64 29.32
N LEU A 85 7.36 -24.61 29.16
CA LEU A 85 6.65 -24.89 27.92
C LEU A 85 6.18 -23.61 27.20
N THR A 86 6.29 -22.45 27.82
CA THR A 86 6.25 -21.18 27.10
C THR A 86 7.60 -21.01 26.43
N PRO A 87 7.72 -21.12 25.10
CA PRO A 87 8.92 -20.59 24.45
C PRO A 87 9.04 -19.13 24.90
N ASP A 88 10.25 -18.70 25.30
CA ASP A 88 10.59 -17.28 25.30
C ASP A 88 10.26 -16.81 23.88
N ILE A 89 9.11 -16.15 23.70
CA ILE A 89 8.81 -15.46 22.46
C ILE A 89 9.75 -14.27 22.50
N ASP A 90 10.92 -14.43 21.86
CA ASP A 90 11.85 -13.35 21.57
C ASP A 90 11.04 -12.15 21.07
N GLY A 91 11.07 -11.07 21.87
CA GLY A 91 10.45 -9.75 21.75
C GLY A 91 9.24 -9.61 20.82
N ASP A 92 8.09 -9.23 21.40
CA ASP A 92 7.07 -8.53 20.60
C ASP A 92 7.70 -7.30 19.92
N LEU A 93 7.12 -6.86 18.79
CA LEU A 93 7.70 -5.79 17.98
C LEU A 93 8.02 -4.53 18.81
N LYS A 94 7.17 -4.26 19.80
CA LYS A 94 7.34 -3.16 20.73
C LYS A 94 8.63 -3.29 21.55
N SER A 95 8.89 -4.45 22.16
CA SER A 95 10.12 -4.66 22.93
C SER A 95 11.38 -4.45 22.07
N VAL A 96 11.38 -4.99 20.85
CA VAL A 96 12.50 -4.80 19.91
C VAL A 96 12.71 -3.32 19.55
N GLN A 97 11.63 -2.56 19.41
CA GLN A 97 11.70 -1.12 19.16
C GLN A 97 12.20 -0.35 20.40
N GLU A 98 11.75 -0.70 21.61
CA GLU A 98 12.21 -0.09 22.86
C GLU A 98 13.72 -0.33 23.07
N GLU A 99 14.21 -1.53 22.79
CA GLU A 99 15.65 -1.86 22.81
C GLU A 99 16.45 -1.03 21.80
N ALA A 100 15.84 -0.69 20.66
CA ALA A 100 16.43 0.21 19.67
C ALA A 100 16.31 1.70 20.03
N GLY A 101 15.73 2.04 21.19
CA GLY A 101 15.61 3.40 21.70
C GLY A 101 14.28 4.11 21.38
N ALA A 102 13.23 3.36 21.01
CA ALA A 102 11.91 3.92 20.76
C ALA A 102 11.32 4.58 22.00
N VAL A 103 10.71 5.74 21.80
CA VAL A 103 9.85 6.41 22.77
C VAL A 103 8.42 6.32 22.27
N PHE A 104 7.51 5.79 23.09
CA PHE A 104 6.07 5.73 22.80
C PHE A 104 5.34 6.86 23.54
N SER A 105 4.23 7.35 22.97
CA SER A 105 3.33 8.27 23.65
C SER A 105 2.07 7.57 24.14
N ASP A 106 1.41 8.14 25.15
CA ASP A 106 0.10 7.68 25.61
C ASP A 106 -0.97 7.78 24.50
N ASP A 107 -0.83 8.76 23.61
CA ASP A 107 -1.74 9.00 22.48
C ASP A 107 -1.54 8.02 21.31
N SER A 108 -0.39 7.34 21.24
CA SER A 108 -0.05 6.39 20.18
C SER A 108 0.79 5.24 20.75
N PRO A 109 0.20 4.39 21.60
CA PRO A 109 0.96 3.37 22.33
C PRO A 109 1.40 2.18 21.46
N THR A 110 0.93 2.12 20.21
CA THR A 110 1.12 1.00 19.30
C THR A 110 2.29 1.17 18.33
N VAL A 111 2.80 2.39 18.15
CA VAL A 111 3.96 2.67 17.31
C VAL A 111 4.90 3.68 17.98
N PRO A 112 6.20 3.66 17.67
CA PRO A 112 7.15 4.64 18.22
C PRO A 112 6.79 6.08 17.80
N LEU A 113 6.75 7.00 18.76
CA LEU A 113 6.64 8.43 18.49
C LEU A 113 7.93 8.95 17.86
N THR A 114 9.08 8.57 18.43
CA THR A 114 10.42 8.99 17.99
C THR A 114 11.47 8.01 18.51
N PHE A 115 12.64 7.98 17.88
CA PHE A 115 13.85 7.33 18.38
C PHE A 115 14.93 8.36 18.81
N GLY A 116 14.55 9.65 18.88
CA GLY A 116 15.46 10.76 19.24
C GLY A 116 16.39 11.23 18.12
N ASN A 117 16.17 10.76 16.90
CA ASN A 117 17.03 10.96 15.73
C ASN A 117 16.25 11.40 14.47
N ASP A 118 15.11 12.10 14.63
CA ASP A 118 14.19 12.40 13.51
C ASP A 118 14.88 13.14 12.35
N ALA A 119 15.86 14.02 12.63
CA ALA A 119 16.63 14.70 11.59
C ALA A 119 17.50 13.73 10.75
N ASP A 120 18.10 12.72 11.39
CA ASP A 120 18.90 11.70 10.71
C ASP A 120 18.02 10.81 9.83
N VAL A 121 16.79 10.55 10.28
CA VAL A 121 15.79 9.84 9.49
C VAL A 121 15.50 10.61 8.19
N ILE A 122 15.27 11.93 8.25
CA ILE A 122 15.03 12.75 7.06
C ILE A 122 16.22 12.75 6.10
N ASP A 123 17.46 12.80 6.59
CA ASP A 123 18.66 12.69 5.73
C ASP A 123 18.78 11.29 5.10
N ALA A 124 18.52 10.24 5.89
CA ALA A 124 18.53 8.86 5.44
C ALA A 124 17.47 8.59 4.37
N MET A 125 16.28 9.19 4.45
CA MET A 125 15.26 9.09 3.40
C MET A 125 15.73 9.64 2.05
N GLN A 126 16.72 10.55 2.02
CA GLN A 126 17.26 11.13 0.78
C GLN A 126 18.50 10.40 0.27
N LYS A 127 19.40 10.02 1.17
CA LYS A 127 20.76 9.55 0.82
C LYS A 127 21.05 8.11 1.22
N GLY A 128 20.22 7.50 2.04
CA GLY A 128 20.42 6.17 2.60
C GLY A 128 19.12 5.37 2.64
N MET A 129 18.81 4.82 3.81
CA MET A 129 17.60 4.06 4.06
C MET A 129 17.07 4.33 5.46
N ALA A 130 15.77 4.57 5.57
CA ALA A 130 15.04 4.70 6.82
C ALA A 130 13.87 3.72 6.87
N VAL A 131 13.51 3.26 8.07
CA VAL A 131 12.33 2.43 8.30
C VAL A 131 11.43 3.10 9.35
N VAL A 132 10.14 3.20 9.04
CA VAL A 132 9.13 3.75 9.94
C VAL A 132 8.04 2.71 10.17
N ASP A 133 7.68 2.51 11.44
CA ASP A 133 6.53 1.68 11.80
C ASP A 133 5.21 2.43 11.60
N ARG A 134 4.35 1.88 10.76
CA ARG A 134 3.00 2.39 10.48
C ARG A 134 1.92 1.37 10.80
N THR A 135 2.17 0.43 11.71
CA THR A 135 1.24 -0.63 12.10
C THR A 135 -0.12 -0.10 12.56
N HIS A 136 -0.18 1.09 13.14
CA HIS A 136 -1.41 1.78 13.55
C HIS A 136 -2.36 2.18 12.39
N TRP A 137 -1.92 2.14 11.14
CA TRP A 137 -2.81 2.40 9.99
C TRP A 137 -3.85 1.29 9.81
N GLY A 138 -5.02 1.64 9.26
CA GLY A 138 -6.08 0.66 9.01
C GLY A 138 -5.78 -0.19 7.76
N ARG A 139 -6.04 -1.49 7.83
CA ARG A 139 -5.92 -2.44 6.71
C ARG A 139 -7.22 -3.23 6.60
N ILE A 140 -7.99 -2.95 5.54
CA ILE A 140 -9.31 -3.55 5.31
C ILE A 140 -9.22 -4.45 4.08
N ARG A 141 -9.53 -5.73 4.25
CA ARG A 141 -9.68 -6.69 3.16
C ARG A 141 -11.12 -6.66 2.64
N VAL A 142 -11.28 -6.39 1.35
CA VAL A 142 -12.54 -6.47 0.61
C VAL A 142 -12.47 -7.69 -0.33
N SER A 143 -13.34 -8.67 -0.16
CA SER A 143 -13.32 -9.92 -0.94
C SER A 143 -14.66 -10.22 -1.60
N ASP A 144 -14.71 -11.37 -2.29
CA ASP A 144 -15.82 -11.90 -3.08
C ASP A 144 -15.99 -11.27 -4.47
N ASP A 145 -16.97 -11.77 -5.23
CA ASP A 145 -17.09 -11.57 -6.68
C ASP A 145 -17.29 -10.08 -7.05
N ASP A 146 -18.08 -9.35 -6.27
CA ASP A 146 -18.52 -7.99 -6.61
C ASP A 146 -17.58 -6.90 -6.07
N ARG A 147 -16.49 -7.26 -5.40
CA ARG A 147 -15.56 -6.33 -4.71
C ARG A 147 -15.04 -5.18 -5.60
N ILE A 148 -14.79 -5.44 -6.88
CA ILE A 148 -14.27 -4.45 -7.83
C ILE A 148 -15.37 -3.46 -8.21
N ASP A 149 -16.56 -3.96 -8.56
CA ASP A 149 -17.72 -3.11 -8.86
C ASP A 149 -18.17 -2.30 -7.64
N PHE A 150 -18.10 -2.90 -6.45
CA PHE A 150 -18.36 -2.21 -5.20
C PHE A 150 -17.40 -1.04 -4.99
N LEU A 151 -16.08 -1.29 -4.98
CA LEU A 151 -15.08 -0.24 -4.77
C LEU A 151 -15.09 0.81 -5.89
N GLN A 152 -15.39 0.42 -7.13
CA GLN A 152 -15.61 1.34 -8.25
C GLN A 152 -16.65 2.41 -7.91
N ASN A 153 -17.69 2.07 -7.16
CA ASN A 153 -18.78 3.00 -6.82
C ASN A 153 -18.54 3.73 -5.49
N GLN A 154 -17.75 3.17 -4.58
CA GLN A 154 -17.51 3.73 -3.25
C GLN A 154 -16.43 4.81 -3.20
N THR A 155 -15.46 4.78 -4.12
CA THR A 155 -14.29 5.66 -4.05
C THR A 155 -14.03 6.38 -5.38
N THR A 156 -13.00 7.22 -5.46
CA THR A 156 -12.69 8.02 -6.65
C THR A 156 -11.83 7.32 -7.72
N ALA A 157 -11.08 6.26 -7.41
CA ALA A 157 -10.18 5.60 -8.37
C ALA A 157 -10.87 4.58 -9.29
N ASP A 158 -10.31 4.34 -10.49
CA ASP A 158 -10.89 3.41 -11.46
C ASP A 158 -10.38 1.96 -11.27
N PHE A 159 -11.02 1.23 -10.36
CA PHE A 159 -10.71 -0.17 -10.04
C PHE A 159 -10.88 -1.13 -11.21
N LYS A 160 -11.78 -0.85 -12.17
CA LYS A 160 -11.99 -1.70 -13.35
C LYS A 160 -10.79 -1.72 -14.30
N SER A 161 -9.93 -0.71 -14.22
CA SER A 161 -8.70 -0.63 -15.02
C SER A 161 -7.54 -1.45 -14.42
N LEU A 162 -7.64 -1.84 -13.15
CA LEU A 162 -6.56 -2.48 -12.40
C LEU A 162 -6.57 -3.99 -12.57
N LYS A 163 -5.37 -4.57 -12.49
CA LYS A 163 -5.13 -6.02 -12.52
C LYS A 163 -4.53 -6.49 -11.19
N PRO A 164 -4.60 -7.80 -10.87
CA PRO A 164 -3.88 -8.35 -9.74
C PRO A 164 -2.38 -7.99 -9.78
N GLY A 165 -1.83 -7.59 -8.64
CA GLY A 165 -0.45 -7.07 -8.51
C GLY A 165 -0.33 -5.56 -8.77
N GLN A 166 -1.44 -4.87 -9.05
CA GLN A 166 -1.51 -3.42 -9.16
C GLN A 166 -2.30 -2.82 -8.02
N GLY A 167 -1.95 -1.60 -7.69
CA GLY A 167 -2.58 -0.77 -6.70
C GLY A 167 -2.70 0.67 -7.15
N THR A 168 -3.50 1.42 -6.43
CA THR A 168 -3.76 2.84 -6.72
C THR A 168 -4.07 3.57 -5.42
N ASP A 169 -3.77 4.86 -5.40
CA ASP A 169 -4.37 5.74 -4.41
C ASP A 169 -5.81 6.08 -4.81
N THR A 170 -6.67 6.20 -3.82
CA THR A 170 -8.09 6.51 -3.97
C THR A 170 -8.59 7.33 -2.80
N VAL A 171 -9.58 8.18 -3.05
CA VAL A 171 -10.19 9.01 -2.01
C VAL A 171 -11.56 8.47 -1.66
N PHE A 172 -11.84 8.40 -0.36
CA PHE A 172 -13.19 8.27 0.16
C PHE A 172 -13.79 9.65 0.31
N SER A 173 -14.93 9.89 -0.35
CA SER A 173 -15.62 11.17 -0.34
C SER A 173 -17.01 11.09 0.26
N THR A 174 -17.53 12.22 0.74
CA THR A 174 -18.94 12.37 1.09
C THR A 174 -19.80 12.47 -0.19
N PRO A 175 -21.14 12.33 -0.10
CA PRO A 175 -22.03 12.58 -1.24
C PRO A 175 -21.89 13.99 -1.83
N THR A 176 -21.44 14.96 -1.02
CA THR A 176 -21.18 16.35 -1.44
C THR A 176 -19.78 16.57 -2.00
N GLY A 177 -18.97 15.51 -2.18
CA GLY A 177 -17.63 15.58 -2.77
C GLY A 177 -16.53 16.06 -1.81
N ARG A 178 -16.77 16.01 -0.50
CA ARG A 178 -15.79 16.38 0.53
C ARG A 178 -14.90 15.20 0.88
N THR A 179 -13.64 15.47 1.21
CA THR A 179 -12.65 14.44 1.52
C THR A 179 -12.91 13.83 2.90
N VAL A 180 -12.89 12.50 2.98
CA VAL A 180 -12.93 11.76 4.26
C VAL A 180 -11.56 11.16 4.55
N ASP A 181 -11.00 10.44 3.58
CA ASP A 181 -9.69 9.82 3.71
C ASP A 181 -9.03 9.58 2.35
N LEU A 182 -7.69 9.53 2.33
CA LEU A 182 -6.86 9.10 1.20
C LEU A 182 -6.31 7.71 1.51
N ALA A 183 -6.83 6.72 0.79
CA ALA A 183 -6.49 5.32 0.94
C ALA A 183 -5.61 4.83 -0.21
N THR A 184 -4.78 3.83 0.05
CA THR A 184 -4.05 3.07 -0.98
C THR A 184 -4.69 1.70 -1.11
N ALA A 185 -5.02 1.29 -2.33
CA ALA A 185 -5.69 0.02 -2.60
C ALA A 185 -4.76 -0.94 -3.35
N LEU A 186 -4.70 -2.20 -2.92
CA LEU A 186 -3.89 -3.27 -3.52
C LEU A 186 -4.80 -4.37 -4.08
N VAL A 187 -4.83 -4.53 -5.40
CA VAL A 187 -5.68 -5.51 -6.08
C VAL A 187 -4.99 -6.87 -6.15
N ASN A 188 -5.65 -7.89 -5.60
CA ASN A 188 -5.24 -9.28 -5.67
C ASN A 188 -6.28 -10.10 -6.45
N GLU A 189 -5.95 -11.36 -6.76
CA GLU A 189 -6.82 -12.23 -7.57
C GLU A 189 -8.24 -12.38 -7.02
N ASN A 190 -8.39 -12.45 -5.70
CA ASN A 190 -9.68 -12.71 -5.03
C ASN A 190 -10.04 -11.66 -3.97
N SER A 191 -9.26 -10.58 -3.84
CA SER A 191 -9.49 -9.54 -2.84
C SER A 191 -8.84 -8.22 -3.22
N VAL A 192 -9.27 -7.14 -2.59
CA VAL A 192 -8.56 -5.86 -2.55
C VAL A 192 -8.22 -5.54 -1.10
N MET A 193 -6.98 -5.14 -0.83
CA MET A 193 -6.59 -4.61 0.48
C MET A 193 -6.59 -3.09 0.42
N LEU A 194 -7.35 -2.44 1.29
CA LEU A 194 -7.35 -0.99 1.47
C LEU A 194 -6.50 -0.64 2.67
N ILE A 195 -5.52 0.23 2.47
CA ILE A 195 -4.72 0.86 3.52
C ILE A 195 -5.32 2.26 3.74
N VAL A 196 -5.82 2.52 4.93
CA VAL A 196 -6.54 3.74 5.30
C VAL A 196 -5.84 4.45 6.45
N SER A 197 -6.07 5.75 6.60
CA SER A 197 -5.46 6.53 7.67
C SER A 197 -5.79 5.97 9.05
N PRO A 198 -4.95 6.26 10.07
CA PRO A 198 -5.26 5.94 11.46
C PRO A 198 -6.67 6.42 11.85
N ASP A 199 -7.34 5.63 12.69
CA ASP A 199 -8.69 5.89 13.21
C ASP A 199 -9.83 6.01 12.17
N LYS A 200 -9.53 5.92 10.86
CA LYS A 200 -10.55 5.97 9.80
C LYS A 200 -11.13 4.62 9.44
N LYS A 201 -10.47 3.53 9.83
CA LYS A 201 -10.85 2.17 9.50
C LYS A 201 -12.30 1.85 9.89
N ASP A 202 -12.68 2.05 11.15
CA ASP A 202 -14.03 1.68 11.64
C ASP A 202 -15.12 2.55 11.00
N GLU A 203 -14.85 3.86 10.85
CA GLU A 203 -15.74 4.81 10.15
C GLU A 203 -15.99 4.35 8.70
N LEU A 204 -14.92 4.03 7.97
CA LEU A 204 -15.00 3.63 6.57
C LEU A 204 -15.63 2.24 6.39
N MET A 205 -15.32 1.28 7.26
CA MET A 205 -15.97 -0.03 7.25
C MET A 205 -17.47 0.10 7.49
N ALA A 206 -17.88 0.84 8.53
CA ALA A 206 -19.30 1.08 8.81
C ALA A 206 -20.01 1.85 7.70
N LYS A 207 -19.30 2.75 7.01
CA LYS A 207 -19.84 3.45 5.84
C LYS A 207 -20.03 2.52 4.65
N MET A 208 -19.03 1.70 4.32
CA MET A 208 -19.10 0.73 3.23
C MET A 208 -20.17 -0.33 3.49
N ASP A 209 -20.28 -0.84 4.72
CA ASP A 209 -21.26 -1.85 5.12
C ASP A 209 -22.71 -1.43 4.84
N LYS A 210 -23.05 -0.14 4.99
CA LYS A 210 -24.37 0.42 4.64
C LYS A 210 -24.74 0.28 3.16
N PHE A 211 -23.76 0.08 2.28
CA PHE A 211 -23.96 -0.08 0.85
C PHE A 211 -23.85 -1.55 0.40
N ILE A 212 -23.71 -2.50 1.32
CA ILE A 212 -23.71 -3.93 1.04
C ILE A 212 -25.11 -4.47 1.36
N PHE A 213 -25.83 -4.88 0.32
CA PHE A 213 -27.16 -5.49 0.43
C PHE A 213 -27.06 -7.02 0.39
N LEU A 214 -28.15 -7.70 0.77
CA LEU A 214 -28.18 -9.17 0.88
C LEU A 214 -27.78 -9.93 -0.40
N GLN A 215 -27.92 -9.31 -1.58
CA GLN A 215 -27.58 -9.91 -2.87
C GLN A 215 -26.14 -9.62 -3.30
N ASP A 216 -25.46 -8.67 -2.67
CA ASP A 216 -24.11 -8.29 -3.02
C ASP A 216 -23.12 -9.31 -2.48
N LYS A 217 -22.22 -9.80 -3.34
CA LYS A 217 -21.13 -10.69 -2.94
C LYS A 217 -19.90 -9.85 -2.61
N VAL A 218 -19.97 -9.22 -1.44
CA VAL A 218 -18.87 -8.42 -0.88
C VAL A 218 -18.73 -8.73 0.60
N LYS A 219 -17.48 -8.99 1.02
CA LYS A 219 -17.15 -9.14 2.44
C LYS A 219 -16.04 -8.16 2.83
N LEU A 220 -16.26 -7.46 3.93
CA LEU A 220 -15.28 -6.59 4.59
C LEU A 220 -14.67 -7.33 5.77
N MET A 221 -13.35 -7.26 5.93
CA MET A 221 -12.63 -7.81 7.07
C MET A 221 -11.51 -6.86 7.48
N ASP A 222 -11.47 -6.53 8.77
CA ASP A 222 -10.30 -5.88 9.35
C ASP A 222 -9.16 -6.89 9.46
N VAL A 223 -8.01 -6.56 8.86
CA VAL A 223 -6.79 -7.35 8.97
C VAL A 223 -5.68 -6.62 9.71
N SER A 224 -5.93 -5.42 10.22
CA SER A 224 -4.97 -4.64 11.01
C SER A 224 -4.43 -5.41 12.23
N PRO A 225 -5.25 -6.12 13.04
CA PRO A 225 -4.77 -6.83 14.22
C PRO A 225 -3.81 -7.98 13.93
N TYR A 226 -3.82 -8.51 12.69
CA TYR A 226 -3.01 -9.68 12.32
C TYR A 226 -1.75 -9.30 11.53
N THR A 227 -1.56 -8.01 11.25
CA THR A 227 -0.51 -7.56 10.33
C THR A 227 0.19 -6.30 10.84
N CYS A 228 1.51 -6.29 10.73
CA CYS A 228 2.34 -5.11 10.90
C CYS A 228 2.64 -4.46 9.54
N MET A 229 2.89 -3.15 9.56
CA MET A 229 3.17 -2.40 8.33
C MET A 229 4.34 -1.45 8.52
N PHE A 230 5.35 -1.56 7.66
CA PHE A 230 6.55 -0.72 7.68
C PHE A 230 6.67 0.08 6.39
N SER A 231 7.09 1.33 6.51
CA SER A 231 7.52 2.15 5.36
C SER A 231 9.03 2.16 5.29
N LEU A 232 9.57 1.61 4.21
CA LEU A 232 11.00 1.62 3.90
C LEU A 232 11.27 2.76 2.91
N LEU A 233 12.10 3.72 3.28
CA LEU A 233 12.26 4.99 2.59
C LEU A 233 13.73 5.22 2.22
N GLY A 234 13.98 5.71 1.01
CA GLY A 234 15.32 6.10 0.55
C GLY A 234 15.96 5.13 -0.46
N PRO A 235 16.99 5.59 -1.18
CA PRO A 235 17.61 4.86 -2.30
C PRO A 235 18.23 3.52 -1.91
N ASP A 236 18.78 3.37 -0.70
CA ASP A 236 19.45 2.12 -0.31
C ASP A 236 18.46 0.97 -0.04
N SER A 237 17.16 1.28 -0.01
CA SER A 237 16.07 0.30 0.08
C SER A 237 16.13 -0.77 -1.02
N TYR A 238 16.62 -0.42 -2.22
CA TYR A 238 16.73 -1.36 -3.34
C TYR A 238 17.64 -2.56 -3.03
N ALA A 239 18.76 -2.32 -2.35
CA ALA A 239 19.69 -3.39 -2.00
C ALA A 239 19.07 -4.38 -1.01
N THR A 240 18.33 -3.87 -0.02
CA THR A 240 17.60 -4.67 0.96
C THR A 240 16.47 -5.47 0.30
N LEU A 241 15.70 -4.85 -0.60
CA LEU A 241 14.65 -5.52 -1.36
C LEU A 241 15.18 -6.61 -2.30
N ALA A 242 16.36 -6.41 -2.88
CA ALA A 242 17.01 -7.43 -3.69
C ALA A 242 17.36 -8.68 -2.85
N ARG A 243 17.81 -8.49 -1.60
CA ARG A 243 18.06 -9.60 -0.65
C ARG A 243 16.78 -10.32 -0.25
N LEU A 244 15.69 -9.59 -0.09
CA LEU A 244 14.34 -10.13 0.15
C LEU A 244 13.72 -10.79 -1.09
N GLN A 245 14.44 -10.82 -2.23
CA GLN A 245 13.96 -11.36 -3.50
C GLN A 245 12.69 -10.65 -4.03
N ALA A 246 12.52 -9.37 -3.71
CA ALA A 246 11.40 -8.53 -4.14
C ALA A 246 11.54 -8.02 -5.59
N GLY A 247 12.23 -8.78 -6.46
CA GLY A 247 12.55 -8.42 -7.83
C GLY A 247 11.40 -7.86 -8.67
N PRO A 248 10.15 -8.39 -8.58
CA PRO A 248 9.02 -7.85 -9.35
C PRO A 248 8.59 -6.42 -9.00
N VAL A 249 8.99 -5.92 -7.83
CA VAL A 249 8.61 -4.59 -7.32
C VAL A 249 9.74 -3.57 -7.48
N ILE A 250 10.98 -4.04 -7.60
CA ILE A 250 12.15 -3.22 -7.89
C ILE A 250 12.00 -2.61 -9.28
N ASP A 251 12.17 -1.29 -9.39
CA ASP A 251 11.99 -0.48 -10.61
C ASP A 251 10.58 -0.55 -11.23
N ALA A 252 9.60 -1.10 -10.52
CA ALA A 252 8.22 -1.12 -10.97
C ALA A 252 7.54 0.23 -10.73
N PRO A 253 6.51 0.59 -11.53
CA PRO A 253 5.72 1.79 -11.28
C PRO A 253 5.10 1.79 -9.88
N PRO A 254 4.96 2.96 -9.22
CA PRO A 254 4.24 3.08 -7.96
C PRO A 254 2.86 2.42 -8.04
N GLY A 255 2.47 1.72 -6.96
CA GLY A 255 1.26 0.90 -6.93
C GLY A 255 1.50 -0.57 -7.31
N THR A 256 2.65 -0.93 -7.90
CA THR A 256 2.96 -2.35 -8.15
C THR A 256 3.26 -3.05 -6.83
N HIS A 257 2.63 -4.20 -6.58
CA HIS A 257 2.92 -5.01 -5.40
C HIS A 257 3.15 -6.49 -5.73
N ALA A 258 3.93 -7.15 -4.89
CA ALA A 258 4.19 -8.57 -4.97
C ALA A 258 4.01 -9.25 -3.61
N LEU A 259 3.65 -10.53 -3.67
CA LEU A 259 3.61 -11.41 -2.51
C LEU A 259 4.90 -12.25 -2.49
N LEU A 260 5.66 -12.12 -1.41
CA LEU A 260 6.89 -12.86 -1.15
C LEU A 260 6.68 -13.78 0.06
N ASN A 261 7.69 -14.61 0.33
CA ASN A 261 7.73 -15.43 1.54
C ASN A 261 8.84 -14.90 2.45
N PHE A 262 8.50 -14.63 3.70
CA PHE A 262 9.43 -14.23 4.74
C PHE A 262 9.19 -15.11 5.98
N ASN A 263 10.20 -15.88 6.38
CA ASN A 263 10.13 -16.82 7.51
C ASN A 263 8.92 -17.78 7.48
N GLY A 264 8.46 -18.19 6.29
CA GLY A 264 7.32 -19.11 6.13
C GLY A 264 5.96 -18.42 6.04
N THR A 265 5.95 -17.09 6.15
CA THR A 265 4.75 -16.24 6.16
C THR A 265 4.71 -15.34 4.92
N PRO A 266 3.53 -15.00 4.39
CA PRO A 266 3.42 -14.04 3.29
C PRO A 266 3.89 -12.62 3.68
N LEU A 267 4.78 -12.05 2.87
CA LEU A 267 5.21 -10.65 2.93
C LEU A 267 4.71 -9.91 1.69
N ILE A 268 3.88 -8.89 1.87
CA ILE A 268 3.46 -8.01 0.78
C ILE A 268 4.47 -6.88 0.68
N VAL A 269 5.02 -6.67 -0.52
CA VAL A 269 5.88 -5.53 -0.83
C VAL A 269 5.21 -4.69 -1.89
N LEU A 270 4.97 -3.41 -1.59
CA LEU A 270 4.39 -2.42 -2.48
C LEU A 270 5.45 -1.39 -2.88
N ALA A 271 5.57 -1.11 -4.18
CA ALA A 271 6.31 0.04 -4.70
C ALA A 271 5.54 1.32 -4.37
N GLY A 272 6.16 2.19 -3.58
CA GLY A 272 5.56 3.38 -3.01
C GLY A 272 5.02 3.17 -1.60
N GLY A 273 4.52 4.26 -1.02
CA GLY A 273 3.93 4.25 0.32
C GLY A 273 3.17 5.52 0.66
N GLY A 274 2.72 6.26 -0.36
CA GLY A 274 2.02 7.53 -0.21
C GLY A 274 2.92 8.77 -0.18
N LEU A 275 4.25 8.62 -0.32
CA LEU A 275 5.18 9.73 -0.47
C LEU A 275 5.78 9.73 -1.89
N PRO A 276 5.97 10.90 -2.53
CA PRO A 276 6.54 11.05 -3.87
C PRO A 276 8.07 10.92 -3.85
N MET A 277 8.58 9.84 -3.25
CA MET A 277 9.99 9.53 -3.14
C MET A 277 10.22 8.01 -3.25
N ILE A 278 11.48 7.59 -3.35
CA ILE A 278 11.82 6.16 -3.32
C ILE A 278 11.36 5.61 -1.99
N SER A 279 10.29 4.82 -2.03
CA SER A 279 9.61 4.30 -0.86
C SER A 279 8.98 2.96 -1.19
N PHE A 280 8.86 2.11 -0.18
CA PHE A 280 8.19 0.83 -0.27
C PHE A 280 7.38 0.60 1.00
N THR A 281 6.22 -0.02 0.85
CA THR A 281 5.41 -0.46 1.98
C THR A 281 5.53 -1.97 2.13
N LEU A 282 5.91 -2.40 3.32
CA LEU A 282 6.03 -3.80 3.69
C LEU A 282 4.88 -4.15 4.63
N ILE A 283 4.10 -5.18 4.32
CA ILE A 283 3.05 -5.69 5.21
C ILE A 283 3.30 -7.16 5.47
N VAL A 284 3.37 -7.53 6.74
CA VAL A 284 3.72 -8.88 7.17
C VAL A 284 2.83 -9.29 8.34
N ASP A 285 2.71 -10.60 8.59
CA ASP A 285 2.04 -11.10 9.80
C ASP A 285 2.76 -10.62 11.06
N GLU A 286 1.99 -10.33 12.11
CA GLU A 286 2.52 -9.87 13.39
C GLU A 286 3.59 -10.82 13.96
N SER A 287 3.48 -12.13 13.71
CA SER A 287 4.36 -13.15 14.29
C SER A 287 5.81 -13.09 13.81
N VAL A 288 6.08 -12.45 12.67
CA VAL A 288 7.43 -12.31 12.09
C VAL A 288 7.82 -10.85 11.87
N ALA A 289 7.00 -9.91 12.36
CA ALA A 289 7.29 -8.49 12.28
C ALA A 289 8.58 -8.06 13.01
N PRO A 290 8.90 -8.60 14.22
CA PRO A 290 10.17 -8.29 14.90
C PRO A 290 11.39 -8.72 14.09
N ASP A 291 11.35 -9.91 13.47
CA ASP A 291 12.41 -10.43 12.60
C ASP A 291 12.64 -9.52 11.40
N LEU A 292 11.55 -9.09 10.74
CA LEU A 292 11.64 -8.20 9.60
C LEU A 292 12.23 -6.84 10.00
N TRP A 293 11.76 -6.28 11.12
CA TRP A 293 12.29 -5.02 11.65
C TRP A 293 13.80 -5.10 11.89
N ASN A 294 14.25 -6.13 12.62
CA ASN A 294 15.66 -6.37 12.89
C ASN A 294 16.50 -6.55 11.61
N LEU A 295 15.98 -7.28 10.62
CA LEU A 295 16.65 -7.43 9.32
C LEU A 295 16.84 -6.08 8.62
N LEU A 296 15.85 -5.18 8.68
CA LEU A 296 15.93 -3.85 8.07
C LEU A 296 16.99 -3.01 8.78
N LEU A 297 17.02 -3.01 10.12
CA LEU A 297 18.04 -2.31 10.91
C LEU A 297 19.45 -2.84 10.63
N GLN A 298 19.63 -4.17 10.60
CA GLN A 298 20.91 -4.81 10.26
C GLN A 298 21.35 -4.54 8.82
N SER A 299 20.40 -4.22 7.93
CA SER A 299 20.68 -3.80 6.55
C SER A 299 21.04 -2.31 6.44
N GLY A 300 21.08 -1.58 7.56
CA GLY A 300 21.48 -0.17 7.63
C GLY A 300 20.30 0.80 7.63
N ALA A 301 19.07 0.35 7.86
CA ALA A 301 17.93 1.26 7.96
C ALA A 301 17.99 2.06 9.26
N VAL A 302 17.85 3.38 9.17
CA VAL A 302 17.68 4.24 10.33
C VAL A 302 16.24 4.11 10.84
N PRO A 303 16.00 3.72 12.11
CA PRO A 303 14.65 3.64 12.64
C PRO A 303 14.08 5.05 12.84
N GLY A 304 12.85 5.25 12.41
CA GLY A 304 12.10 6.50 12.59
C GLY A 304 10.73 6.24 13.21
N GLY A 305 10.27 7.21 13.99
CA GLY A 305 8.93 7.20 14.60
C GLY A 305 7.92 8.05 13.82
N GLU A 306 6.73 8.21 14.39
CA GLU A 306 5.63 8.99 13.82
C GLU A 306 6.00 10.47 13.60
N GLN A 307 6.89 11.05 14.40
CA GLN A 307 7.36 12.43 14.20
C GLN A 307 8.14 12.58 12.88
N ALA A 308 9.08 11.68 12.61
CA ALA A 308 9.80 11.67 11.33
C ALA A 308 8.87 11.40 10.14
N TRP A 309 7.87 10.52 10.31
CA TRP A 309 6.84 10.29 9.29
C TRP A 309 6.02 11.54 8.99
N GLU A 310 5.54 12.24 10.03
CA GLU A 310 4.78 13.48 9.89
C GLU A 310 5.61 14.57 9.20
N GLN A 311 6.89 14.71 9.54
CA GLN A 311 7.80 15.64 8.86
C GLN A 311 7.95 15.28 7.37
N ALA A 312 8.23 14.00 7.06
CA ALA A 312 8.37 13.52 5.69
C ALA A 312 7.08 13.72 4.88
N ARG A 313 5.92 13.48 5.50
CA ARG A 313 4.59 13.71 4.94
C ARG A 313 4.38 15.17 4.57
N VAL A 314 4.66 16.08 5.49
CA VAL A 314 4.50 17.54 5.28
C VAL A 314 5.44 18.03 4.19
N LEU A 315 6.72 17.64 4.23
CA LEU A 315 7.71 17.99 3.20
C LEU A 315 7.32 17.46 1.81
N SER A 316 6.64 16.32 1.78
CA SER A 316 6.12 15.70 0.56
C SER A 316 4.79 16.28 0.07
N GLY A 317 4.18 17.20 0.82
CA GLY A 317 2.87 17.77 0.50
C GLY A 317 1.72 16.74 0.55
N ARG A 318 1.88 15.63 1.27
CA ARG A 318 0.86 14.58 1.34
C ARG A 318 -0.21 14.96 2.38
N PRO A 319 -1.50 15.14 2.02
CA PRO A 319 -2.53 15.52 2.98
C PRO A 319 -2.87 14.37 3.94
N ALA A 320 -3.34 14.69 5.16
CA ALA A 320 -3.73 13.71 6.18
C ALA A 320 -5.20 13.86 6.64
N ALA A 321 -5.81 12.73 7.00
CA ALA A 321 -7.12 12.70 7.65
C ALA A 321 -7.14 13.53 8.95
N GLY A 322 -8.19 14.32 9.14
CA GLY A 322 -8.33 15.19 10.33
C GLY A 322 -7.49 16.47 10.30
N LYS A 323 -6.65 16.65 9.28
CA LYS A 323 -5.88 17.87 9.01
C LYS A 323 -6.36 18.48 7.69
N GLU A 324 -5.63 18.23 6.60
CA GLU A 324 -5.95 18.74 5.27
C GLU A 324 -7.12 17.98 4.59
N LEU A 325 -7.38 16.74 5.02
CA LEU A 325 -8.56 15.97 4.57
C LEU A 325 -9.67 16.10 5.60
N SER A 326 -10.63 16.97 5.30
CA SER A 326 -11.79 17.24 6.15
C SER A 326 -13.07 17.47 5.32
N ALA A 327 -14.19 17.67 6.02
CA ALA A 327 -15.46 18.04 5.41
C ALA A 327 -15.45 19.44 4.74
N ASP A 328 -14.41 20.25 4.99
CA ASP A 328 -14.30 21.60 4.45
C ASP A 328 -13.68 21.62 3.05
N PHE A 329 -12.87 20.61 2.74
CA PHE A 329 -12.08 20.53 1.51
C PHE A 329 -12.63 19.47 0.55
N ASN A 330 -12.54 19.74 -0.74
CA ASN A 330 -12.80 18.74 -1.78
C ASN A 330 -11.49 18.12 -2.30
N VAL A 331 -11.62 17.07 -3.10
CA VAL A 331 -10.48 16.26 -3.59
C VAL A 331 -9.47 17.10 -4.41
N LEU A 332 -9.94 18.06 -5.21
CA LEU A 332 -9.06 18.92 -6.02
C LEU A 332 -8.39 19.99 -5.17
N GLU A 333 -9.11 20.58 -4.21
CA GLU A 333 -8.56 21.55 -3.25
C GLU A 333 -7.43 20.92 -2.40
N ALA A 334 -7.54 19.62 -2.10
CA ALA A 334 -6.50 18.86 -1.40
C ALA A 334 -5.32 18.42 -2.30
N GLY A 335 -5.28 18.83 -3.58
CA GLY A 335 -4.22 18.47 -4.52
C GLY A 335 -4.25 17.02 -5.04
N LEU A 336 -5.34 16.28 -4.79
CA LEU A 336 -5.43 14.83 -5.04
C LEU A 336 -5.94 14.48 -6.44
N TYR A 337 -5.47 15.22 -7.45
CA TYR A 337 -5.86 15.03 -8.85
C TYR A 337 -5.56 13.61 -9.36
N GLY A 338 -4.42 13.03 -8.96
CA GLY A 338 -3.99 11.69 -9.38
C GLY A 338 -4.77 10.54 -8.73
N ALA A 339 -5.48 10.80 -7.62
CA ALA A 339 -6.25 9.79 -6.89
C ALA A 339 -7.73 9.77 -7.29
N ALA A 340 -8.14 10.57 -8.28
CA ALA A 340 -9.52 10.67 -8.72
C ALA A 340 -9.68 10.49 -10.23
N SER A 341 -10.48 9.51 -10.63
CA SER A 341 -10.89 9.35 -12.02
C SER A 341 -12.15 10.15 -12.28
N LEU A 342 -12.03 11.17 -13.12
CA LEU A 342 -13.16 11.99 -13.55
C LEU A 342 -13.95 11.36 -14.71
N ASN A 343 -13.36 10.35 -15.36
CA ASN A 343 -13.88 9.75 -16.59
C ASN A 343 -14.45 8.35 -16.39
N LYS A 344 -14.50 7.84 -15.13
CA LYS A 344 -15.15 6.57 -14.80
C LYS A 344 -16.66 6.76 -14.55
N GLY A 345 -17.36 5.64 -14.39
CA GLY A 345 -18.79 5.61 -14.03
C GLY A 345 -19.10 6.28 -12.68
N CYS A 346 -20.38 6.30 -12.31
CA CYS A 346 -20.88 6.98 -11.12
C CYS A 346 -20.21 6.48 -9.82
N TYR A 347 -19.67 7.41 -9.03
CA TYR A 347 -19.21 7.15 -7.67
C TYR A 347 -19.66 8.26 -6.72
N LEU A 348 -19.57 7.98 -5.41
CA LEU A 348 -20.05 8.89 -4.37
C LEU A 348 -19.32 10.25 -4.43
N GLY A 349 -20.07 11.33 -4.70
CA GLY A 349 -19.51 12.69 -4.78
C GLY A 349 -18.93 13.09 -6.15
N GLN A 350 -19.05 12.23 -7.18
CA GLN A 350 -18.55 12.53 -8.53
C GLN A 350 -19.18 13.79 -9.13
N GLU A 351 -20.50 13.97 -9.00
CA GLU A 351 -21.19 15.12 -9.62
C GLU A 351 -20.63 16.44 -9.09
N ALA A 352 -20.45 16.54 -7.77
CA ALA A 352 -19.86 17.71 -7.14
C ALA A 352 -18.42 17.94 -7.62
N LEU A 353 -17.61 16.87 -7.67
CA LEU A 353 -16.22 16.96 -8.10
C LEU A 353 -16.08 17.35 -9.57
N ALA A 354 -16.84 16.71 -10.45
CA ALA A 354 -16.86 16.98 -11.89
C ALA A 354 -17.34 18.41 -12.18
N LYS A 355 -18.30 18.92 -11.41
CA LYS A 355 -18.76 20.32 -11.54
C LYS A 355 -17.66 21.32 -11.19
N VAL A 356 -16.88 21.07 -10.14
CA VAL A 356 -15.74 21.94 -9.78
C VAL A 356 -14.67 21.88 -10.87
N TYR A 357 -14.34 20.68 -11.34
CA TYR A 357 -13.34 20.47 -12.39
C TYR A 357 -13.73 21.16 -13.71
N ASN A 358 -14.92 20.86 -14.24
CA ASN A 358 -15.36 21.35 -15.55
C ASN A 358 -15.55 22.87 -15.61
N ASN A 359 -15.88 23.48 -14.47
CA ASN A 359 -16.05 24.94 -14.39
C ASN A 359 -14.75 25.67 -14.03
N ALA A 360 -13.62 24.95 -13.89
CA ALA A 360 -12.36 25.49 -13.38
C ALA A 360 -12.56 26.31 -12.08
N ALA A 361 -13.39 25.78 -11.18
CA ALA A 361 -13.93 26.51 -10.03
C ALA A 361 -13.29 26.09 -8.69
N VAL A 362 -12.06 25.62 -8.73
CA VAL A 362 -11.27 25.34 -7.51
C VAL A 362 -10.99 26.67 -6.82
N LYS A 363 -11.43 26.82 -5.57
CA LYS A 363 -11.38 28.10 -4.84
C LYS A 363 -10.11 28.29 -4.02
N GLN A 364 -9.50 27.18 -3.61
CA GLN A 364 -8.33 27.11 -2.74
C GLN A 364 -7.56 25.83 -3.05
N GLU A 365 -6.26 25.82 -2.79
CA GLU A 365 -5.41 24.66 -3.04
C GLU A 365 -4.44 24.48 -1.88
N LEU A 366 -4.02 23.24 -1.65
CA LEU A 366 -2.97 22.90 -0.69
C LEU A 366 -1.60 23.32 -1.23
N TRP A 367 -0.89 24.16 -0.48
CA TRP A 367 0.44 24.66 -0.81
C TRP A 367 1.42 24.47 0.34
N GLY A 368 2.66 24.13 0.01
CA GLY A 368 3.79 24.21 0.94
C GLY A 368 4.23 25.67 1.11
N VAL A 369 4.55 26.07 2.34
CA VAL A 369 5.04 27.41 2.66
C VAL A 369 6.40 27.29 3.33
N GLU A 370 7.40 27.97 2.76
CA GLU A 370 8.72 28.13 3.36
C GLU A 370 8.80 29.54 3.96
N PHE A 371 9.11 29.61 5.26
CA PHE A 371 9.33 30.88 5.93
C PHE A 371 10.82 31.21 5.84
N ASN A 372 11.15 32.33 5.19
CA ASN A 372 12.47 32.91 5.28
C ASN A 372 12.63 33.48 6.70
N GLY A 373 13.26 32.74 7.60
CA GLY A 373 13.64 33.26 8.91
C GLY A 373 14.73 34.31 8.76
N GLU A 374 14.58 35.44 9.45
CA GLU A 374 15.71 36.27 9.89
C GLU A 374 16.31 35.72 11.18
#